data_AF-G3P2Z9-F1
#
_entry.id   AF-G3P2Z9-F1
#
_cell.length_a   1.000
_cell.length_b   1.000
_cell.length_c   1.000
_cell.angle_alpha   90.00
_cell.angle_beta   90.00
_cell.angle_gamma   90.00
#
_symmetry.space_group_name_H-M   'P 1'
#
loop_
_entity.id
_entity.type
_entity.pdbx_description
1 polymer ?
#
loop_
_entity_poly.entity_id
_entity_poly.type
_entity_poly.pdbx_seq_one_letter_code
_entity_poly.pdbx_strand_id
1 'polypeptide(L)'
;MEAERVSIWPRMEPFLLGALQVAPSSKLSFHYLRKMATYVRTREGCFPTLGWPMWRHISCGKLQLPEDVAWLYFETFDLLIGHTPEERLEWAECLSQCSSKSELDQQRNKLSVDTMQFLLFLYIQQLNHVSLRTSLIGEEWPSRRTRCPSPSDREAKTSSQNKNWDDQAHLSFVQSHLAEILELLVEPGQLSQSGQALRDCQISLKAVQSLGLLLEGSVCHGRAVQPVHKLLSKGPLQTQAGYSALSRSFPQHKLLSCLQQSLTLNPFGITACLCSGKKLAWAQQGILKISWQALLPFMAL
;
A
#
# COMPACT_ATOMS: atom_id res chain seq x y z
N MET A 1 -0.59 -0.44 -37.27
CA MET A 1 0.03 0.26 -36.13
C MET A 1 -0.77 -0.10 -34.89
N GLU A 2 -0.28 -1.03 -34.07
CA GLU A 2 -0.84 -1.25 -32.73
C GLU A 2 -0.61 0.03 -31.93
N ALA A 3 -1.69 0.72 -31.56
CA ALA A 3 -1.58 1.90 -30.71
C ALA A 3 -0.89 1.48 -29.41
N GLU A 4 0.14 2.23 -28.99
CA GLU A 4 0.85 2.01 -27.72
C GLU A 4 -0.15 2.11 -26.56
N ARG A 5 -0.73 0.97 -26.17
CA ARG A 5 -1.71 0.91 -25.10
C ARG A 5 -0.95 0.96 -23.78
N VAL A 6 -1.29 1.95 -22.96
CA VAL A 6 -0.80 2.04 -21.58
C VAL A 6 -1.74 1.24 -20.70
N SER A 7 -1.16 0.47 -19.79
CA SER A 7 -1.89 -0.27 -18.77
C SER A 7 -1.39 0.18 -17.41
N ILE A 8 -2.31 0.46 -16.49
CA ILE A 8 -2.04 0.84 -15.10
C ILE A 8 -2.65 -0.24 -14.21
N TRP A 9 -1.96 -0.68 -13.17
CA TRP A 9 -2.46 -1.70 -12.25
C TRP A 9 -2.08 -1.39 -10.80
N PRO A 10 -2.79 -2.00 -9.82
CA PRO A 10 -2.39 -1.91 -8.42
C PRO A 10 -1.05 -2.62 -8.17
N ARG A 11 -0.15 -1.93 -7.47
CA ARG A 11 1.07 -2.52 -6.91
C ARG A 11 0.69 -3.54 -5.85
N MET A 12 1.38 -4.67 -5.79
CA MET A 12 1.03 -5.73 -4.84
C MET A 12 1.59 -5.47 -3.44
N GLU A 13 2.79 -4.90 -3.33
CA GLU A 13 3.51 -4.81 -2.06
C GLU A 13 2.72 -4.09 -0.95
N PRO A 14 2.07 -2.93 -1.19
CA PRO A 14 1.32 -2.25 -0.14
C PRO A 14 0.14 -3.05 0.41
N PHE A 15 -0.52 -3.85 -0.44
CA PHE A 15 -1.67 -4.65 -0.03
C PHE A 15 -1.24 -5.97 0.60
N LEU A 16 -0.16 -6.58 0.12
CA LEU A 16 0.36 -7.85 0.66
C LEU A 16 1.07 -7.66 2.00
N LEU A 17 1.98 -6.70 2.06
CA LEU A 17 2.91 -6.52 3.18
C LEU A 17 2.49 -5.36 4.09
N GLY A 18 1.79 -4.36 3.55
CA GLY A 18 1.40 -3.16 4.27
C GLY A 18 0.01 -3.21 4.92
N ALA A 19 -0.93 -4.02 4.40
CA ALA A 19 -2.26 -4.13 4.97
C ALA A 19 -2.25 -5.01 6.23
N LEU A 20 -2.34 -4.39 7.40
CA LEU A 20 -2.29 -5.09 8.67
C LEU A 20 -3.51 -5.99 8.85
N GLN A 21 -3.30 -7.23 9.32
CA GLN A 21 -4.36 -8.20 9.61
C GLN A 21 -5.17 -7.88 10.88
N VAL A 22 -4.99 -6.68 11.42
CA VAL A 22 -5.76 -6.17 12.56
C VAL A 22 -7.02 -5.52 12.03
N ALA A 23 -8.15 -5.66 12.73
CA ALA A 23 -9.36 -4.95 12.38
C ALA A 23 -9.08 -3.45 12.29
N PRO A 24 -9.25 -2.82 11.10
CA PRO A 24 -8.96 -1.41 10.97
C PRO A 24 -9.88 -0.66 11.92
N SER A 25 -9.30 0.23 12.73
CA SER A 25 -10.09 1.08 13.61
C SER A 25 -11.11 1.84 12.77
N SER A 26 -12.37 1.88 13.21
CA SER A 26 -13.43 2.66 12.55
C SER A 26 -13.09 4.15 12.41
N LYS A 27 -12.06 4.60 13.14
CA LYS A 27 -11.50 5.95 13.10
C LYS A 27 -10.46 6.17 12.00
N LEU A 28 -10.06 5.13 11.26
CA LEU A 28 -9.30 5.25 10.00
C LEU A 28 -10.21 5.37 8.77
N SER A 29 -11.47 5.80 8.95
CA SER A 29 -12.37 6.07 7.83
C SER A 29 -11.91 7.27 7.00
N PHE A 30 -12.38 7.31 5.75
CA PHE A 30 -12.12 8.41 4.82
C PHE A 30 -12.31 9.81 5.43
N HIS A 31 -13.39 10.00 6.19
CA HIS A 31 -13.69 11.30 6.84
C HIS A 31 -12.59 11.76 7.79
N TYR A 32 -12.01 10.85 8.59
CA TYR A 32 -10.93 11.19 9.52
C TYR A 32 -9.61 11.41 8.79
N LEU A 33 -9.31 10.60 7.77
CA LEU A 33 -8.11 10.78 6.95
C LEU A 33 -8.12 12.12 6.22
N ARG A 34 -9.29 12.57 5.73
CA ARG A 34 -9.45 13.91 5.15
C ARG A 34 -9.19 15.01 6.17
N LYS A 35 -9.74 14.88 7.40
CA LYS A 35 -9.46 15.84 8.49
C LYS A 35 -7.98 15.88 8.85
N MET A 36 -7.32 14.72 8.90
CA MET A 36 -5.88 14.61 9.13
C MET A 36 -5.10 15.29 8.01
N ALA A 37 -5.44 15.05 6.74
CA ALA A 37 -4.80 15.67 5.59
C ALA A 37 -4.88 17.20 5.65
N THR A 38 -6.05 17.75 5.99
CA THR A 38 -6.21 19.20 6.21
C THR A 38 -5.37 19.69 7.38
N TYR A 39 -5.44 19.01 8.53
CA TYR A 39 -4.73 19.43 9.74
C TYR A 39 -3.22 19.44 9.58
N VAL A 40 -2.65 18.40 8.97
CA VAL A 40 -1.21 18.27 8.77
C VAL A 40 -0.69 19.30 7.75
N ARG A 41 -1.45 19.60 6.70
CA ARG A 41 -1.09 20.61 5.69
C ARG A 41 -1.18 22.05 6.19
N THR A 42 -2.04 22.34 7.18
CA THR A 42 -2.14 23.70 7.75
C THR A 42 -1.19 23.94 8.92
N ARG A 43 -0.58 22.90 9.47
CA ARG A 43 0.43 23.00 10.54
C ARG A 43 1.82 23.22 9.96
N GLU A 44 2.52 24.22 10.50
CA GLU A 44 3.91 24.49 10.12
C GLU A 44 4.82 23.29 10.42
N GLY A 45 5.74 23.00 9.50
CA GLY A 45 6.74 21.93 9.64
C GLY A 45 6.21 20.49 9.55
N CYS A 46 4.91 20.29 9.32
CA CYS A 46 4.29 18.96 9.28
C CYS A 46 3.96 18.47 7.85
N PHE A 47 4.21 19.31 6.85
CA PHE A 47 4.03 18.98 5.43
C PHE A 47 5.25 19.51 4.64
N PRO A 48 5.83 18.73 3.71
CA PRO A 48 5.33 17.47 3.14
C PRO A 48 5.60 16.20 3.95
N THR A 49 6.39 16.29 5.03
CA THR A 49 6.81 15.14 5.85
C THR A 49 6.14 15.13 7.21
N LEU A 50 5.59 13.98 7.61
CA LEU A 50 4.96 13.75 8.90
C LEU A 50 5.93 13.02 9.84
N GLY A 51 6.35 13.68 10.92
CA GLY A 51 7.17 13.05 11.97
C GLY A 51 6.37 12.16 12.91
N TRP A 52 7.03 11.15 13.50
CA TRP A 52 6.44 10.28 14.53
C TRP A 52 5.75 11.06 15.67
N PRO A 53 6.33 12.13 16.25
CA PRO A 53 5.66 12.87 17.33
C PRO A 53 4.30 13.43 16.93
N MET A 54 4.17 13.92 15.70
CA MET A 54 2.91 14.45 15.18
C MET A 54 1.91 13.33 14.89
N TRP A 55 2.38 12.23 14.29
CA TRP A 55 1.53 11.06 14.09
C TRP A 55 1.03 10.48 15.43
N ARG A 56 1.90 10.32 16.43
CA ARG A 56 1.53 9.89 17.79
C ARG A 56 0.48 10.81 18.39
N HIS A 57 0.65 12.13 18.28
CA HIS A 57 -0.33 13.11 18.76
C HIS A 57 -1.72 12.92 18.09
N ILE A 58 -1.76 12.76 16.77
CA ILE A 58 -3.01 12.58 16.02
C ILE A 58 -3.65 11.22 16.34
N SER A 59 -2.87 10.16 16.23
CA SER A 59 -3.33 8.78 16.40
C SER A 59 -3.77 8.48 17.82
N CYS A 60 -2.97 8.80 18.83
CA CYS A 60 -3.29 8.52 20.23
C CYS A 60 -4.31 9.53 20.78
N GLY A 61 -4.25 10.80 20.34
CA GLY A 61 -5.16 11.84 20.81
C GLY A 61 -6.52 11.81 20.12
N LYS A 62 -6.54 12.04 18.80
CA LYS A 62 -7.79 12.19 18.02
C LYS A 62 -8.37 10.85 17.61
N LEU A 63 -7.54 9.92 17.15
CA LEU A 63 -7.99 8.60 16.73
C LEU A 63 -8.08 7.62 17.92
N GLN A 64 -7.54 7.99 19.09
CA GLN A 64 -7.49 7.15 20.30
C GLN A 64 -6.99 5.73 20.01
N LEU A 65 -6.01 5.62 19.10
CA LEU A 65 -5.30 4.37 18.86
C LEU A 65 -4.35 4.13 20.03
N PRO A 66 -4.19 2.88 20.48
CA PRO A 66 -3.07 2.50 21.32
C PRO A 66 -1.74 2.90 20.66
N GLU A 67 -0.78 3.35 21.47
CA GLU A 67 0.50 3.88 20.95
C GLU A 67 1.30 2.82 20.18
N ASP A 68 1.27 1.58 20.64
CA ASP A 68 1.84 0.40 19.96
C ASP A 68 1.21 0.17 18.58
N VAL A 69 -0.12 0.30 18.46
CA VAL A 69 -0.82 0.20 17.18
C VAL A 69 -0.48 1.38 16.27
N ALA A 70 -0.41 2.60 16.82
CA ALA A 70 0.01 3.78 16.08
C ALA A 70 1.45 3.63 15.55
N TRP A 71 2.36 3.13 16.39
CA TRP A 71 3.74 2.84 16.00
C TRP A 71 3.79 1.78 14.91
N LEU A 72 3.03 0.69 15.05
CA LEU A 72 2.97 -0.39 14.07
C LEU A 72 2.57 0.13 12.69
N TYR A 73 1.57 1.01 12.56
CA TYR A 73 1.23 1.62 11.27
C TYR A 73 2.39 2.44 10.69
N PHE A 74 3.05 3.22 11.53
CA PHE A 74 4.14 4.11 11.11
C PHE A 74 5.38 3.32 10.66
N GLU A 75 5.78 2.33 11.45
CA GLU A 75 6.90 1.43 11.18
C GLU A 75 6.64 0.52 9.98
N THR A 76 5.44 -0.04 9.86
CA THR A 76 5.07 -0.86 8.69
C THR A 76 5.17 -0.06 7.41
N PHE A 77 4.70 1.20 7.43
CA PHE A 77 4.86 2.08 6.28
C PHE A 77 6.32 2.36 5.98
N ASP A 78 7.11 2.72 6.99
CA ASP A 78 8.54 3.00 6.82
C ASP A 78 9.30 1.81 6.21
N LEU A 79 9.01 0.59 6.65
CA LEU A 79 9.57 -0.64 6.09
C LEU A 79 9.13 -0.91 4.64
N LEU A 80 7.90 -0.52 4.30
CA LEU A 80 7.35 -0.66 2.94
C LEU A 80 8.03 0.33 1.97
N ILE A 81 8.43 1.50 2.46
CA ILE A 81 9.19 2.44 1.66
C ILE A 81 10.60 1.89 1.44
N GLY A 82 11.05 1.96 0.19
CA GLY A 82 12.30 1.37 -0.27
C GLY A 82 13.52 2.20 0.14
N HIS A 83 13.80 2.28 1.44
CA HIS A 83 15.09 2.75 1.94
C HIS A 83 16.22 1.89 1.39
N THR A 84 17.39 2.49 1.20
CA THR A 84 18.58 1.77 0.77
C THR A 84 18.96 0.72 1.83
N PRO A 85 19.59 -0.41 1.44
CA PRO A 85 20.08 -1.40 2.40
C PRO A 85 20.99 -0.79 3.47
N GLU A 86 21.77 0.22 3.10
CA GLU A 86 22.68 0.95 3.97
C GLU A 86 21.93 1.74 5.05
N GLU A 87 20.92 2.53 4.68
CA GLU A 87 20.07 3.27 5.62
C GLU A 87 19.35 2.33 6.59
N ARG A 88 18.88 1.17 6.09
CA ARG A 88 18.22 0.15 6.91
C ARG A 88 19.17 -0.47 7.92
N LEU A 89 20.42 -0.73 7.52
CA LEU A 89 21.44 -1.29 8.39
C LEU A 89 21.84 -0.28 9.47
N GLU A 90 22.14 0.97 9.09
CA GLU A 90 22.50 2.04 10.03
C GLU A 90 21.40 2.24 11.08
N TRP A 91 20.14 2.20 10.65
CA TRP A 91 18.99 2.29 11.54
C TRP A 91 18.92 1.09 12.51
N ALA A 92 19.07 -0.14 12.01
CA ALA A 92 19.06 -1.34 12.83
C ALA A 92 20.20 -1.35 13.87
N GLU A 93 21.39 -0.89 13.48
CA GLU A 93 22.53 -0.73 14.37
C GLU A 93 22.25 0.30 15.47
N CYS A 94 21.74 1.49 15.10
CA CYS A 94 21.35 2.53 16.06
C CYS A 94 20.32 2.02 17.07
N LEU A 95 19.31 1.25 16.63
CA LEU A 95 18.31 0.66 17.52
C LEU A 95 18.93 -0.43 18.42
N SER A 96 19.85 -1.24 17.91
CA SER A 96 20.50 -2.31 18.68
C SER A 96 21.38 -1.78 19.82
N GLN A 97 21.91 -0.57 19.67
CA GLN A 97 22.73 0.10 20.68
C GLN A 97 21.91 0.76 21.79
N CYS A 98 20.58 0.90 21.61
CA CYS A 98 19.71 1.48 22.63
C CYS A 98 19.53 0.48 23.79
N SER A 99 19.92 0.89 24.99
CA SER A 99 19.83 0.07 26.20
C SER A 99 18.59 0.38 27.04
N SER A 100 17.97 1.55 26.82
CA SER A 100 16.78 2.00 27.55
C SER A 100 15.60 2.32 26.63
N LYS A 101 14.38 2.25 27.17
CA LYS A 101 13.17 2.68 26.47
C LYS A 101 13.23 4.15 26.04
N SER A 102 13.85 5.01 26.86
CA SER A 102 13.99 6.44 26.55
C SER A 102 14.87 6.69 25.32
N GLU A 103 15.96 5.94 25.17
CA GLU A 103 16.84 6.03 23.99
C GLU A 103 16.12 5.56 22.73
N LEU A 104 15.37 4.46 22.82
CA LEU A 104 14.52 3.99 21.71
C LEU A 104 13.52 5.06 21.31
N ASP A 105 12.78 5.64 22.26
CA ASP A 105 11.79 6.68 21.98
C ASP A 105 12.45 7.93 21.35
N GLN A 106 13.69 8.27 21.73
CA GLN A 106 14.45 9.34 21.11
C GLN A 106 14.81 9.02 19.65
N GLN A 107 15.18 7.78 19.34
CA GLN A 107 15.40 7.38 17.94
C GLN A 107 14.11 7.46 17.15
N ARG A 108 13.00 6.92 17.68
CA ARG A 108 11.68 6.96 17.03
C ARG A 108 11.25 8.39 16.68
N ASN A 109 11.54 9.36 17.54
CA ASN A 109 11.20 10.77 17.32
C ASN A 109 11.91 11.41 16.13
N LYS A 110 13.00 10.80 15.61
CA LYS A 110 13.70 11.27 14.41
C LYS A 110 13.04 10.80 13.12
N LEU A 111 12.17 9.78 13.18
CA LEU A 111 11.55 9.25 11.97
C LEU A 111 10.47 10.19 11.44
N SER A 112 10.45 10.30 10.11
CA SER A 112 9.46 11.05 9.36
C SER A 112 9.15 10.36 8.05
N VAL A 113 7.92 10.51 7.58
CA VAL A 113 7.40 9.84 6.39
C VAL A 113 6.74 10.84 5.45
N ASP A 114 6.64 10.53 4.16
CA ASP A 114 5.86 11.36 3.24
C ASP A 114 4.38 11.34 3.63
N THR A 115 3.81 12.50 3.93
CA THR A 115 2.45 12.63 4.46
C THR A 115 1.41 12.08 3.48
N MET A 116 1.59 12.29 2.17
CA MET A 116 0.60 11.90 1.16
C MET A 116 0.59 10.39 0.99
N GLN A 117 1.76 9.79 0.83
CA GLN A 117 1.91 8.34 0.74
C GLN A 117 1.43 7.67 2.03
N PHE A 118 1.75 8.23 3.20
CA PHE A 118 1.28 7.69 4.47
C PHE A 118 -0.25 7.72 4.60
N LEU A 119 -0.91 8.79 4.15
CA LEU A 119 -2.38 8.86 4.12
C LEU A 119 -2.99 7.79 3.20
N LEU A 120 -2.40 7.56 2.03
CA LEU A 120 -2.82 6.48 1.12
C LEU A 120 -2.61 5.10 1.75
N PHE A 121 -1.49 4.90 2.45
CA PHE A 121 -1.22 3.69 3.21
C PHE A 121 -2.25 3.43 4.32
N LEU A 122 -2.61 4.47 5.08
CA LEU A 122 -3.65 4.35 6.11
C LEU A 122 -5.02 4.05 5.48
N TYR A 123 -5.30 4.62 4.30
CA TYR A 123 -6.57 4.40 3.60
C TYR A 123 -6.73 2.95 3.14
N ILE A 124 -5.69 2.32 2.60
CA ILE A 124 -5.77 0.93 2.13
C ILE A 124 -5.97 -0.09 3.26
N GLN A 125 -5.76 0.28 4.52
CA GLN A 125 -6.06 -0.59 5.66
C GLN A 125 -7.56 -0.97 5.72
N GLN A 126 -8.42 -0.16 5.08
CA GLN A 126 -9.85 -0.45 4.94
C GLN A 126 -10.14 -1.67 4.05
N LEU A 127 -9.19 -2.15 3.24
CA LEU A 127 -9.31 -3.39 2.48
C LEU A 127 -9.76 -4.55 3.39
N ASN A 128 -9.19 -4.62 4.60
CA ASN A 128 -9.50 -5.67 5.56
C ASN A 128 -10.85 -5.47 6.26
N HIS A 129 -11.41 -4.26 6.28
CA HIS A 129 -12.73 -3.99 6.85
C HIS A 129 -13.86 -4.73 6.11
N VAL A 130 -13.73 -4.88 4.79
CA VAL A 130 -14.69 -5.61 3.95
C VAL A 130 -14.57 -7.14 4.16
N SER A 131 -13.42 -7.62 4.62
CA SER A 131 -13.13 -9.06 4.74
C SER A 131 -13.44 -9.67 6.12
N LEU A 132 -13.41 -8.89 7.20
CA LEU A 132 -13.52 -9.45 8.56
C LEU A 132 -14.92 -9.98 8.93
N ARG A 133 -15.98 -9.56 8.24
CA ARG A 133 -17.31 -10.21 8.39
C ARG A 133 -17.33 -11.66 7.87
N THR A 134 -16.35 -12.07 7.08
CA THR A 134 -16.24 -13.44 6.53
C THR A 134 -15.14 -14.29 7.16
N SER A 135 -14.14 -13.70 7.84
CA SER A 135 -12.96 -14.44 8.36
C SER A 135 -12.87 -14.60 9.88
N LEU A 136 -13.85 -14.14 10.68
CA LEU A 136 -13.86 -14.37 12.13
C LEU A 136 -14.07 -15.83 12.55
N ILE A 137 -14.28 -16.75 11.60
CA ILE A 137 -14.14 -18.18 11.83
C ILE A 137 -12.71 -18.55 11.43
N GLY A 138 -11.78 -18.30 12.37
CA GLY A 138 -10.46 -18.89 12.31
C GLY A 138 -10.59 -20.40 12.36
N GLU A 139 -10.17 -21.10 11.31
CA GLU A 139 -9.86 -22.51 11.44
C GLU A 139 -8.62 -22.62 12.33
N GLU A 140 -8.87 -22.97 13.58
CA GLU A 140 -7.88 -23.31 14.60
C GLU A 140 -6.87 -24.32 14.04
N TRP A 141 -5.60 -23.94 14.04
CA TRP A 141 -4.50 -24.86 13.76
C TRP A 141 -4.21 -25.71 15.01
N PRO A 142 -4.07 -27.05 14.91
CA PRO A 142 -4.29 -27.90 13.74
C PRO A 142 -5.77 -28.29 13.59
N SER A 143 -6.31 -28.01 12.39
CA SER A 143 -7.69 -28.28 12.00
C SER A 143 -7.97 -29.79 12.01
N ARG A 144 -8.91 -30.23 12.85
CA ARG A 144 -9.36 -31.64 12.95
C ARG A 144 -10.08 -32.05 11.67
N ARG A 145 -9.35 -32.50 10.63
CA ARG A 145 -9.95 -33.18 9.47
C ARG A 145 -9.78 -34.69 9.52
N THR A 146 -10.68 -35.37 10.25
CA THR A 146 -11.06 -36.76 9.94
C THR A 146 -12.13 -36.77 8.85
N ARG A 147 -11.75 -36.50 7.59
CA ARG A 147 -12.25 -37.16 6.35
C ARG A 147 -11.65 -36.49 5.12
N CYS A 148 -11.03 -37.29 4.24
CA CYS A 148 -10.61 -36.84 2.90
C CYS A 148 -11.84 -36.44 2.07
N PRO A 149 -11.85 -35.26 1.41
CA PRO A 149 -12.82 -34.96 0.36
C PRO A 149 -12.31 -35.46 -1.02
N SER A 150 -13.27 -35.89 -1.83
CA SER A 150 -13.14 -36.38 -3.21
C SER A 150 -12.66 -35.31 -4.22
N PRO A 151 -12.19 -35.71 -5.42
CA PRO A 151 -11.41 -34.84 -6.32
C PRO A 151 -12.17 -33.67 -6.95
N SER A 152 -13.51 -33.72 -6.99
CA SER A 152 -14.35 -32.70 -7.65
C SER A 152 -14.57 -31.42 -6.84
N ASP A 153 -14.24 -31.41 -5.54
CA ASP A 153 -14.43 -30.26 -4.65
C ASP A 153 -13.18 -29.36 -4.55
N ARG A 154 -12.10 -29.72 -5.25
CA ARG A 154 -10.79 -29.02 -5.14
C ARG A 154 -10.73 -27.68 -5.87
N GLU A 155 -11.59 -27.45 -6.86
CA GLU A 155 -11.48 -26.27 -7.73
C GLU A 155 -12.34 -25.08 -7.24
N ALA A 156 -13.35 -25.31 -6.40
CA ALA A 156 -14.27 -24.25 -5.95
C ALA A 156 -14.01 -23.73 -4.52
N LYS A 157 -13.20 -24.44 -3.70
CA LYS A 157 -13.05 -24.15 -2.25
C LYS A 157 -11.66 -23.66 -1.82
N THR A 158 -10.76 -23.36 -2.75
CA THR A 158 -9.47 -22.74 -2.44
C THR A 158 -9.51 -21.20 -2.44
N SER A 159 -10.59 -20.59 -2.93
CA SER A 159 -10.70 -19.13 -3.09
C SER A 159 -11.02 -18.36 -1.79
N SER A 160 -11.32 -19.07 -0.70
CA SER A 160 -11.65 -18.43 0.58
C SER A 160 -10.46 -18.16 1.50
N GLN A 161 -9.25 -18.58 1.14
CA GLN A 161 -8.18 -18.71 2.14
C GLN A 161 -7.23 -17.53 2.31
N ASN A 162 -7.20 -16.51 1.42
CA ASN A 162 -6.35 -15.33 1.67
C ASN A 162 -6.57 -14.18 0.66
N LYS A 163 -7.53 -13.26 0.90
CA LYS A 163 -7.88 -12.17 -0.05
C LYS A 163 -6.75 -11.18 -0.33
N ASN A 164 -5.71 -11.11 0.51
CA ASN A 164 -4.53 -10.28 0.24
C ASN A 164 -3.70 -10.81 -0.93
N TRP A 165 -3.85 -12.07 -1.32
CA TRP A 165 -3.16 -12.65 -2.47
C TRP A 165 -4.00 -12.60 -3.75
N ASP A 166 -5.20 -12.00 -3.68
CA ASP A 166 -6.10 -11.90 -4.81
C ASP A 166 -5.92 -10.55 -5.52
N ASP A 167 -5.19 -10.57 -6.63
CA ASP A 167 -4.99 -9.39 -7.47
C ASP A 167 -6.31 -8.81 -8.00
N GLN A 168 -7.35 -9.63 -8.11
CA GLN A 168 -8.69 -9.18 -8.48
C GLN A 168 -9.37 -8.42 -7.34
N ALA A 169 -9.13 -8.80 -6.09
CA ALA A 169 -9.60 -8.06 -4.92
C ALA A 169 -8.89 -6.70 -4.82
N HIS A 170 -7.58 -6.65 -5.07
CA HIS A 170 -6.83 -5.39 -5.11
C HIS A 170 -7.33 -4.45 -6.21
N LEU A 171 -7.52 -4.96 -7.43
CA LEU A 171 -8.07 -4.18 -8.54
C LEU A 171 -9.47 -3.66 -8.21
N SER A 172 -10.36 -4.53 -7.75
CA SER A 172 -11.74 -4.16 -7.38
C SER A 172 -11.74 -3.07 -6.30
N PHE A 173 -10.90 -3.22 -5.26
CA PHE A 173 -10.77 -2.23 -4.21
C PHE A 173 -10.34 -0.87 -4.77
N VAL A 174 -9.27 -0.83 -5.58
CA VAL A 174 -8.78 0.41 -6.18
C VAL A 174 -9.86 1.03 -7.07
N GLN A 175 -10.54 0.24 -7.90
CA GLN A 175 -11.60 0.75 -8.79
C GLN A 175 -12.77 1.38 -8.02
N SER A 176 -13.22 0.74 -6.93
CA SER A 176 -14.32 1.25 -6.10
C SER A 176 -13.95 2.50 -5.31
N HIS A 177 -12.69 2.63 -4.90
CA HIS A 177 -12.24 3.69 -4.00
C HIS A 177 -11.40 4.78 -4.68
N LEU A 178 -11.21 4.71 -5.99
CA LEU A 178 -10.33 5.63 -6.73
C LEU A 178 -10.73 7.10 -6.56
N ALA A 179 -12.03 7.40 -6.51
CA ALA A 179 -12.52 8.76 -6.32
C ALA A 179 -12.10 9.34 -4.95
N GLU A 180 -12.24 8.55 -3.88
CA GLU A 180 -11.82 8.92 -2.52
C GLU A 180 -10.31 9.03 -2.40
N ILE A 181 -9.57 8.09 -3.01
CA ILE A 181 -8.10 8.13 -3.09
C ILE A 181 -7.63 9.44 -3.73
N LEU A 182 -8.25 9.85 -4.84
CA LEU A 182 -7.92 11.11 -5.50
C LEU A 182 -8.35 12.33 -4.67
N GLU A 183 -9.48 12.26 -3.96
CA GLU A 183 -9.93 13.35 -3.07
C GLU A 183 -8.94 13.60 -1.91
N LEU A 184 -8.30 12.55 -1.35
CA LEU A 184 -7.26 12.72 -0.33
C LEU A 184 -6.04 13.52 -0.84
N LEU A 185 -5.79 13.49 -2.14
CA LEU A 185 -4.69 14.19 -2.79
C LEU A 185 -5.01 15.64 -3.18
N VAL A 186 -6.28 16.05 -3.05
CA VAL A 186 -6.69 17.43 -3.31
C VAL A 186 -6.21 18.35 -2.18
N GLU A 187 -5.78 19.55 -2.57
CA GLU A 187 -5.37 20.57 -1.62
C GLU A 187 -6.56 21.09 -0.79
N PRO A 188 -6.40 21.34 0.53
CA PRO A 188 -7.51 21.71 1.40
C PRO A 188 -8.26 22.98 0.95
N GLY A 189 -7.56 23.94 0.33
CA GLY A 189 -8.16 25.18 -0.18
C GLY A 189 -9.13 24.98 -1.36
N GLN A 190 -9.16 23.79 -1.96
CA GLN A 190 -10.05 23.45 -3.07
C GLN A 190 -11.25 22.60 -2.61
N LEU A 191 -11.34 22.29 -1.32
CA LEU A 191 -12.46 21.53 -0.76
C LEU A 191 -13.54 22.49 -0.25
N SER A 192 -14.80 22.10 -0.41
CA SER A 192 -15.95 22.81 0.15
C SER A 192 -15.89 22.84 1.70
N GLN A 193 -16.72 23.66 2.35
CA GLN A 193 -16.84 23.63 3.83
C GLN A 193 -17.25 22.25 4.38
N SER A 194 -17.96 21.45 3.58
CA SER A 194 -18.30 20.04 3.85
C SER A 194 -17.17 19.05 3.55
N GLY A 195 -16.06 19.55 3.00
CA GLY A 195 -14.86 18.83 2.58
C GLY A 195 -14.96 18.14 1.22
N GLN A 196 -16.06 18.33 0.46
CA GLN A 196 -16.21 17.75 -0.87
C GLN A 196 -15.38 18.52 -1.90
N ALA A 197 -14.77 17.80 -2.84
CA ALA A 197 -14.09 18.39 -3.98
C ALA A 197 -15.02 19.33 -4.77
N LEU A 198 -14.57 20.57 -5.00
CA LEU A 198 -15.21 21.49 -5.93
C LEU A 198 -15.10 20.97 -7.37
N ARG A 199 -16.01 21.39 -8.26
CA ARG A 199 -16.10 20.86 -9.64
C ARG A 199 -14.79 20.99 -10.44
N ASP A 200 -13.95 21.95 -10.10
CA ASP A 200 -12.70 22.26 -10.81
C ASP A 200 -11.43 21.95 -10.00
N CYS A 201 -11.53 21.07 -8.99
CA CYS A 201 -10.37 20.62 -8.20
C CYS A 201 -9.21 20.16 -9.09
N GLN A 202 -8.01 20.59 -8.72
CA GLN A 202 -6.76 20.28 -9.39
C GLN A 202 -5.88 19.45 -8.47
N ILE A 203 -5.34 18.37 -8.98
CA ILE A 203 -4.38 17.54 -8.26
C ILE A 203 -2.99 17.88 -8.82
N SER A 204 -2.09 18.31 -7.95
CA SER A 204 -0.72 18.65 -8.35
C SER A 204 0.06 17.41 -8.79
N LEU A 205 1.03 17.58 -9.68
CA LEU A 205 1.92 16.48 -10.09
C LEU A 205 2.64 15.85 -8.89
N LYS A 206 3.00 16.65 -7.87
CA LYS A 206 3.58 16.15 -6.60
C LYS A 206 2.61 15.22 -5.87
N ALA A 207 1.33 15.59 -5.78
CA ALA A 207 0.32 14.73 -5.16
C ALA A 207 0.07 13.45 -5.98
N VAL A 208 0.13 13.52 -7.32
CA VAL A 208 0.07 12.33 -8.19
C VAL A 208 1.29 11.41 -8.02
N GLN A 209 2.47 11.93 -7.66
CA GLN A 209 3.63 11.07 -7.37
C GLN A 209 3.36 10.12 -6.20
N SER A 210 2.58 10.55 -5.20
CA SER A 210 2.16 9.70 -4.07
C SER A 210 1.34 8.48 -4.50
N LEU A 211 0.59 8.56 -5.62
CA LEU A 211 -0.10 7.39 -6.18
C LEU A 211 0.87 6.29 -6.60
N GLY A 212 2.15 6.58 -6.80
CA GLY A 212 3.20 5.58 -7.02
C GLY A 212 3.36 4.58 -5.88
N LEU A 213 2.83 4.88 -4.69
CA LEU A 213 2.69 3.89 -3.62
C LEU A 213 1.75 2.76 -4.06
N LEU A 214 0.60 3.08 -4.64
CA LEU A 214 -0.48 2.14 -4.91
C LEU A 214 -0.54 1.66 -6.36
N LEU A 215 -0.05 2.46 -7.29
CA LEU A 215 -0.24 2.27 -8.73
C LEU A 215 1.08 2.36 -9.48
N GLU A 216 1.21 1.48 -10.45
CA GLU A 216 2.28 1.49 -11.44
C GLU A 216 1.70 1.10 -12.80
N GLY A 217 2.51 1.18 -13.85
CA GLY A 217 2.05 0.75 -15.16
C GLY A 217 3.18 0.63 -16.16
N SER A 218 2.84 0.29 -17.40
CA SER A 218 3.80 0.22 -18.50
C SER A 218 3.15 0.71 -19.78
N VAL A 219 3.98 1.33 -20.63
CA VAL A 219 3.69 1.48 -22.06
C VAL A 219 4.08 0.16 -22.72
N CYS A 220 3.20 -0.44 -23.53
CA CYS A 220 3.46 -1.66 -24.31
C CYS A 220 3.82 -2.94 -23.51
N HIS A 221 2.85 -3.84 -23.36
CA HIS A 221 3.02 -5.24 -22.92
C HIS A 221 4.00 -5.48 -21.73
N GLY A 222 4.08 -4.55 -20.77
CA GLY A 222 4.84 -4.75 -19.53
C GLY A 222 6.37 -4.73 -19.67
N ARG A 223 6.95 -4.20 -20.75
CA ARG A 223 8.42 -4.23 -20.95
C ARG A 223 9.20 -3.38 -19.96
N ALA A 224 8.63 -2.29 -19.47
CA ALA A 224 9.26 -1.43 -18.47
C ALA A 224 8.21 -0.85 -17.53
N VAL A 225 8.17 -1.37 -16.30
CA VAL A 225 7.31 -0.83 -15.25
C VAL A 225 7.77 0.58 -14.87
N GLN A 226 6.83 1.51 -14.86
CA GLN A 226 7.05 2.91 -14.56
C GLN A 226 6.04 3.41 -13.52
N PRO A 227 6.47 4.35 -12.66
CA PRO A 227 5.56 5.06 -11.79
C PRO A 227 4.43 5.76 -12.57
N VAL A 228 3.21 5.71 -12.03
CA VAL A 228 2.01 6.23 -12.69
C VAL A 228 2.12 7.69 -13.12
N HIS A 229 2.78 8.53 -12.31
CA HIS A 229 2.96 9.96 -12.62
C HIS A 229 3.79 10.19 -13.89
N LYS A 230 4.73 9.30 -14.23
CA LYS A 230 5.54 9.39 -15.46
C LYS A 230 4.71 9.05 -16.70
N LEU A 231 3.79 8.09 -16.57
CA LEU A 231 2.85 7.70 -17.63
C LEU A 231 1.83 8.81 -17.88
N LEU A 232 1.26 9.38 -16.80
CA LEU A 232 0.29 10.48 -16.86
C LEU A 232 0.87 11.79 -17.42
N SER A 233 2.19 11.94 -17.42
CA SER A 233 2.87 13.14 -17.91
C SER A 233 3.38 13.00 -19.36
N LYS A 234 3.07 11.88 -20.04
CA LYS A 234 3.59 11.59 -21.38
C LYS A 234 2.52 11.01 -22.31
N GLY A 235 2.73 11.22 -23.61
CA GLY A 235 2.00 10.52 -24.68
C GLY A 235 0.48 10.74 -24.66
N PRO A 236 -0.32 9.78 -25.15
CA PRO A 236 -1.78 9.90 -25.25
C PRO A 236 -2.45 10.12 -23.89
N LEU A 237 -1.88 9.52 -22.85
CA LEU A 237 -2.44 9.52 -21.50
C LEU A 237 -2.36 10.90 -20.84
N GLN A 238 -1.35 11.70 -21.19
CA GLN A 238 -1.24 13.10 -20.78
C GLN A 238 -2.44 13.93 -21.24
N THR A 239 -2.87 13.73 -22.49
CA THR A 239 -4.01 14.44 -23.08
C THR A 239 -5.32 14.00 -22.43
N GLN A 240 -5.48 12.69 -22.20
CA GLN A 240 -6.67 12.12 -21.55
C GLN A 240 -6.80 12.55 -20.08
N ALA A 241 -5.70 12.51 -19.32
CA ALA A 241 -5.66 12.95 -17.93
C ALA A 241 -5.79 14.48 -17.79
N GLY A 242 -5.62 15.23 -18.89
CA GLY A 242 -5.74 16.69 -18.91
C GLY A 242 -4.59 17.39 -18.20
N TYR A 243 -3.38 16.85 -18.26
CA TYR A 243 -2.21 17.46 -17.63
C TYR A 243 -1.92 18.86 -18.18
N SER A 244 -1.79 19.83 -17.28
CA SER A 244 -1.33 21.17 -17.59
C SER A 244 0.14 21.33 -17.21
N ALA A 245 1.00 21.56 -18.20
CA ALA A 245 2.42 21.82 -17.95
C ALA A 245 2.66 23.15 -17.21
N LEU A 246 1.77 24.14 -17.41
CA LEU A 246 1.85 25.46 -16.78
C LEU A 246 1.62 25.40 -15.27
N SER A 247 0.52 24.76 -14.85
CA SER A 247 0.17 24.61 -13.42
C SER A 247 0.78 23.36 -12.79
N ARG A 248 1.38 22.48 -13.59
CA ARG A 248 1.87 21.14 -13.20
C ARG A 248 0.79 20.37 -12.44
N SER A 249 -0.45 20.39 -12.94
CA SER A 249 -1.61 19.80 -12.29
C SER A 249 -2.54 19.09 -13.27
N PHE A 250 -3.48 18.33 -12.72
CA PHE A 250 -4.50 17.58 -13.44
C PHE A 250 -5.89 17.95 -12.89
N PRO A 251 -6.89 18.20 -13.74
CA PRO A 251 -8.28 18.26 -13.30
C PRO A 251 -8.71 16.91 -12.72
N GLN A 252 -9.20 16.90 -11.49
CA GLN A 252 -9.52 15.66 -10.76
C GLN A 252 -10.47 14.74 -11.54
N HIS A 253 -11.50 15.30 -12.18
CA HIS A 253 -12.48 14.51 -12.93
C HIS A 253 -11.87 13.84 -14.17
N LYS A 254 -10.96 14.51 -14.89
CA LYS A 254 -10.25 13.93 -16.04
C LYS A 254 -9.28 12.86 -15.60
N LEU A 255 -8.54 13.12 -14.52
CA LEU A 255 -7.61 12.15 -13.94
C LEU A 255 -8.35 10.88 -13.49
N LEU A 256 -9.48 11.03 -12.79
CA LEU A 256 -10.33 9.91 -12.37
C LEU A 256 -10.79 9.08 -13.57
N SER A 257 -11.38 9.72 -14.58
CA SER A 257 -11.88 9.03 -15.77
C SER A 257 -10.75 8.32 -16.54
N CYS A 258 -9.61 8.98 -16.69
CA CYS A 258 -8.43 8.41 -17.36
C CYS A 258 -7.90 7.16 -16.62
N LEU A 259 -7.77 7.24 -15.29
CA LEU A 259 -7.33 6.10 -14.47
C LEU A 259 -8.35 4.96 -14.51
N GLN A 260 -9.65 5.24 -14.41
CA GLN A 260 -10.70 4.21 -14.52
C GLN A 260 -10.65 3.44 -15.85
N GLN A 261 -10.38 4.13 -16.95
CA GLN A 261 -10.27 3.52 -18.28
C GLN A 261 -8.96 2.74 -18.50
N SER A 262 -7.90 3.13 -17.78
CA SER A 262 -6.55 2.55 -17.94
C SER A 262 -6.24 1.46 -16.92
N LEU A 263 -7.05 1.33 -15.87
CA LEU A 263 -6.88 0.34 -14.80
C LEU A 263 -7.16 -1.08 -15.32
N THR A 264 -6.17 -1.96 -15.16
CA THR A 264 -6.22 -3.37 -15.55
C THR A 264 -5.76 -4.25 -14.40
N LEU A 265 -5.98 -5.57 -14.54
CA LEU A 265 -5.38 -6.55 -13.63
C LEU A 265 -3.85 -6.48 -13.72
N ASN A 266 -3.19 -6.75 -12.59
CA ASN A 266 -1.73 -6.78 -12.54
C ASN A 266 -1.21 -7.91 -13.46
N PRO A 267 -0.43 -7.60 -14.53
CA PRO A 267 0.10 -8.60 -15.44
C PRO A 267 1.20 -9.48 -14.82
N PHE A 268 1.71 -9.12 -13.65
CA PHE A 268 2.71 -9.87 -12.87
C PHE A 268 2.11 -10.54 -11.63
N GLY A 269 0.79 -10.43 -11.46
CA GLY A 269 0.07 -11.03 -10.35
C GLY A 269 -0.04 -12.55 -10.43
N ILE A 270 -0.46 -13.16 -9.33
CA ILE A 270 -0.71 -14.60 -9.19
C ILE A 270 -1.71 -15.08 -10.25
N THR A 271 -2.79 -14.32 -10.48
CA THR A 271 -3.81 -14.69 -11.47
C THR A 271 -3.21 -14.75 -12.89
N ALA A 272 -2.37 -13.78 -13.25
CA ALA A 272 -1.69 -13.78 -14.55
C ALA A 272 -0.71 -14.96 -14.66
N CYS A 273 0.03 -15.27 -13.60
CA CYS A 273 0.91 -16.45 -13.54
C CYS A 273 0.12 -17.75 -13.77
N LEU A 274 -1.01 -17.94 -13.07
CA LEU A 274 -1.86 -19.12 -13.21
C LEU A 274 -2.43 -19.26 -14.62
N CYS A 275 -2.98 -18.18 -15.19
CA CYS A 275 -3.52 -18.17 -16.54
C CYS A 275 -2.45 -18.41 -17.62
N SER A 276 -1.20 -18.00 -17.38
CA SER A 276 -0.09 -18.20 -18.32
C SER A 276 0.42 -19.64 -18.37
N GLY A 277 -0.06 -20.54 -17.50
CA GLY A 277 0.35 -21.95 -17.47
C GLY A 277 1.81 -22.18 -17.08
N LYS A 278 2.57 -21.12 -16.78
CA LYS A 278 3.94 -21.23 -16.28
C LYS A 278 3.85 -21.75 -14.86
N LYS A 279 4.18 -23.04 -14.68
CA LYS A 279 4.45 -23.60 -13.35
C LYS A 279 5.37 -22.62 -12.63
N LEU A 280 4.91 -22.10 -11.49
CA LEU A 280 5.78 -21.43 -10.53
C LEU A 280 6.89 -22.45 -10.22
N ALA A 281 8.05 -22.29 -10.85
CA ALA A 281 9.22 -23.05 -10.51
C ALA A 281 9.64 -22.50 -9.15
N TRP A 282 9.20 -23.17 -8.09
CA TRP A 282 9.73 -22.95 -6.76
C TRP A 282 11.23 -23.25 -6.84
N ALA A 283 12.05 -22.22 -7.05
CA ALA A 283 13.49 -22.29 -6.90
C ALA A 283 13.85 -22.33 -5.40
N GLN A 284 13.23 -23.24 -4.64
CA GLN A 284 13.52 -23.50 -3.23
C GLN A 284 13.27 -24.97 -2.85
N GLN A 285 13.69 -25.91 -3.71
CA GLN A 285 13.88 -27.31 -3.28
C GLN A 285 15.30 -27.85 -3.55
N GLY A 286 16.26 -26.98 -3.91
CA GLY A 286 17.63 -27.39 -4.25
C GLY A 286 18.77 -26.75 -3.43
N ILE A 287 18.51 -25.73 -2.60
CA ILE A 287 19.57 -25.03 -1.85
C ILE A 287 19.12 -24.85 -0.38
N LEU A 288 18.77 -25.96 0.26
CA LEU A 288 18.73 -26.10 1.73
C LEU A 288 18.95 -27.56 2.12
N LYS A 289 19.79 -28.26 1.35
CA LYS A 289 20.32 -29.59 1.64
C LYS A 289 21.85 -29.59 1.65
N ILE A 290 22.45 -28.55 2.21
CA ILE A 290 23.83 -28.47 2.72
C ILE A 290 23.72 -27.38 3.80
N SER A 291 23.92 -27.54 5.11
CA SER A 291 24.48 -28.59 5.93
C SER A 291 23.86 -28.47 7.34
N TRP A 292 23.03 -29.43 7.74
CA TRP A 292 22.72 -29.70 9.16
C TRP A 292 23.68 -30.76 9.75
N GLN A 293 24.85 -30.94 9.12
CA GLN A 293 25.93 -31.81 9.59
C GLN A 293 27.23 -31.05 9.95
N ALA A 294 27.24 -29.71 9.82
CA ALA A 294 28.39 -28.87 10.21
C ALA A 294 28.30 -28.27 11.63
N LEU A 295 27.30 -28.65 12.43
CA LEU A 295 27.14 -28.21 13.83
C LEU A 295 26.98 -29.38 14.82
N LEU A 296 27.68 -30.49 14.58
CA LEU A 296 27.78 -31.64 15.50
C LEU A 296 29.24 -32.11 15.65
N PRO A 297 30.17 -31.20 16.00
CA PRO A 297 31.02 -31.52 17.14
C PRO A 297 31.44 -30.26 17.90
N PHE A 298 30.60 -29.74 18.79
CA PHE A 298 31.03 -28.86 19.90
C PHE A 298 30.11 -28.99 21.12
N MET A 299 29.62 -30.20 21.36
CA MET A 299 29.06 -30.61 22.66
C MET A 299 29.56 -32.03 22.99
N ALA A 300 30.84 -32.14 23.30
CA ALA A 300 31.43 -33.22 24.09
C ALA A 300 32.91 -32.89 24.38
N LEU A 301 33.13 -31.97 25.34
CA LEU A 301 34.21 -31.95 26.32
C LEU A 301 34.10 -30.66 27.15
#